data_AF-A0A7G9NVE9-F1
#
_entry.id   AF-A0A7G9NVE9-F1
#
_cell.length_a   1.000
_cell.length_b   1.000
_cell.length_c   1.000
_cell.angle_alpha   90.00
_cell.angle_beta   90.00
_cell.angle_gamma   90.00
#
_symmetry.space_group_name_H-M   'P 1'
#
loop_
_entity.id
_entity.type
_entity.pdbx_description
1 polymer ?
#
loop_
_entity_poly.entity_id
_entity_poly.type
_entity_poly.pdbx_seq_one_letter_code
_entity_poly.pdbx_strand_id
1 'polypeptide(L)'
;MARWNPMHWIRRRTRDANTNAAPRAAADYLAAEAAAERAEQALLVHDHAEARSAIRQGHHLAPQHPRLRELSARLAMADGHPELAVRLLDADPKPNAKRRLLLALAQCQAGRRLQAELQLRKWNRDPQCPSEGRALLAWLELEKENAAAARRVLTPNLRHGPDALTCQMLLMMDIAEQLPRATRKAVAYLSHAFCHDPHIARWLDSFHIAPKIDHLEAPLELIERLAEQLLERPHMIRSLIVAQQHRPSLGRIDLLRRALVRIVDRLAEPVIAVESLAHLAHIAGDIDEARRWTRHGLKLEPYSASLALLLDQLADADQADDVSPRPLQVLRRAVAAKPQYSDLRRALILRYQKAGLSAQASRNAQRWIKQQPDNALAMRTYTEIVAPNLEQAA
;
A
#
# COMPACT_ATOMS: atom_id res chain seq x y z
N MET A 1 19.64 9.52 -18.76
CA MET A 1 19.80 10.05 -17.39
C MET A 1 21.22 9.79 -16.93
N ALA A 2 22.09 10.79 -16.92
CA ALA A 2 23.43 10.66 -16.38
C ALA A 2 23.36 10.81 -14.84
N ARG A 3 23.71 9.76 -14.09
CA ARG A 3 23.90 9.87 -12.64
C ARG A 3 25.02 10.89 -12.40
N TRP A 4 24.74 11.92 -11.62
CA TRP A 4 25.74 12.89 -11.19
C TRP A 4 26.77 12.14 -10.34
N ASN A 5 27.94 11.88 -10.92
CA ASN A 5 29.05 11.25 -10.21
C ASN A 5 29.98 12.37 -9.69
N PRO A 6 29.99 12.66 -8.37
CA PRO A 6 30.81 13.73 -7.80
C PRO A 6 32.31 13.58 -8.12
N MET A 7 32.78 12.37 -8.45
CA MET A 7 34.16 12.12 -8.90
C MET A 7 34.51 12.76 -10.26
N HIS A 8 33.52 12.98 -11.14
CA HIS A 8 33.80 13.53 -12.48
C HIS A 8 34.10 15.04 -12.46
N TRP A 9 33.61 15.77 -11.45
CA TRP A 9 33.94 17.19 -11.25
C TRP A 9 35.39 17.35 -10.76
N ILE A 10 35.85 16.42 -9.93
CA ILE A 10 37.21 16.39 -9.37
C ILE A 10 38.26 16.10 -10.46
N ARG A 11 37.95 15.26 -11.47
CA ARG A 11 38.90 14.87 -12.53
C ARG A 11 39.17 15.93 -13.61
N ARG A 12 38.31 16.95 -13.81
CA ARG A 12 38.54 18.00 -14.82
C ARG A 12 39.35 19.20 -14.31
N ARG A 13 39.47 19.39 -12.99
CA ARG A 13 40.25 20.48 -12.38
C ARG A 13 41.68 20.10 -11.98
N THR A 14 42.06 18.85 -12.14
CA THR A 14 43.30 18.26 -11.58
C THR A 14 44.48 18.22 -12.55
N ARG A 15 44.39 18.82 -13.75
CA ARG A 15 45.48 18.71 -14.73
C ARG A 15 46.65 19.69 -14.52
N ASP A 16 46.46 20.80 -13.79
CA ASP A 16 47.54 21.81 -13.62
C ASP A 16 47.66 22.42 -12.18
N ALA A 17 47.13 21.78 -11.13
CA ALA A 17 47.15 22.37 -9.78
C ALA A 17 47.58 21.41 -8.67
N ASN A 18 48.68 21.78 -8.00
CA ASN A 18 49.03 21.57 -6.60
C ASN A 18 48.33 20.37 -5.91
N THR A 19 49.01 19.23 -5.86
CA THR A 19 48.51 17.90 -5.42
C THR A 19 47.89 17.87 -4.01
N ASN A 20 48.14 18.89 -3.17
CA ASN A 20 47.58 18.99 -1.82
C ASN A 20 46.20 19.69 -1.73
N ALA A 21 45.74 20.37 -2.78
CA ALA A 21 44.47 21.12 -2.73
C ALA A 21 43.21 20.24 -2.94
N ALA A 22 43.35 19.17 -3.72
CA ALA A 22 42.24 18.25 -4.03
C ALA A 22 41.68 17.50 -2.79
N PRO A 23 42.50 16.91 -1.90
CA PRO A 23 41.97 16.18 -0.74
C PRO A 23 41.25 17.09 0.26
N ARG A 24 41.73 18.33 0.45
CA ARG A 24 41.08 19.32 1.34
C ARG A 24 39.71 19.73 0.83
N ALA A 25 39.58 20.02 -0.47
CA ALA A 25 38.30 20.40 -1.06
C ALA A 25 37.26 19.27 -0.97
N ALA A 26 37.67 18.01 -1.09
CA ALA A 26 36.78 16.87 -0.91
C ALA A 26 36.33 16.71 0.56
N ALA A 27 37.25 16.88 1.52
CA ALA A 27 36.93 16.85 2.95
C ALA A 27 35.97 17.98 3.34
N ASP A 28 36.23 19.22 2.88
CA ASP A 28 35.37 20.38 3.14
C ASP A 28 33.96 20.18 2.55
N TYR A 29 33.87 19.56 1.36
CA TYR A 29 32.59 19.23 0.74
C TYR A 29 31.80 18.19 1.57
N LEU A 30 32.45 17.11 2.04
CA LEU A 30 31.79 16.11 2.88
C LEU A 30 31.33 16.69 4.23
N ALA A 31 32.13 17.56 4.83
CA ALA A 31 31.77 18.26 6.04
C ALA A 31 30.59 19.24 5.82
N ALA A 32 30.53 19.90 4.66
CA ALA A 32 29.39 20.72 4.25
C ALA A 32 28.11 19.89 4.03
N GLU A 33 28.23 18.67 3.49
CA GLU A 33 27.11 17.73 3.35
C GLU A 33 26.57 17.30 4.72
N ALA A 34 27.44 16.94 5.67
CA ALA A 34 27.04 16.62 7.04
C ALA A 34 26.37 17.82 7.74
N ALA A 35 26.84 19.05 7.49
CA ALA A 35 26.18 20.25 7.97
C ALA A 35 24.79 20.45 7.32
N ALA A 36 24.64 20.12 6.03
CA ALA A 36 23.34 20.18 5.35
C ALA A 36 22.35 19.16 5.93
N GLU A 37 22.79 17.95 6.27
CA GLU A 37 21.94 16.93 6.91
C GLU A 37 21.45 17.39 8.29
N ARG A 38 22.34 17.92 9.13
CA ARG A 38 21.97 18.50 10.42
C ARG A 38 20.97 19.64 10.28
N ALA A 39 21.21 20.55 9.33
CA ALA A 39 20.29 21.66 9.06
C ALA A 39 18.91 21.18 8.58
N GLU A 40 18.84 20.12 7.77
CA GLU A 40 17.57 19.55 7.33
C GLU A 40 16.81 18.89 8.48
N GLN A 41 17.49 18.14 9.35
CA GLN A 41 16.89 17.56 10.56
C GLN A 41 16.35 18.65 11.49
N ALA A 42 17.13 19.73 11.71
CA ALA A 42 16.71 20.87 12.52
C ALA A 42 15.45 21.55 11.94
N LEU A 43 15.38 21.75 10.61
CA LEU A 43 14.19 22.30 9.95
C LEU A 43 12.96 21.40 10.09
N LEU A 44 13.12 20.06 10.13
CA LEU A 44 12.00 19.13 10.31
C LEU A 44 11.37 19.21 11.71
N VAL A 45 12.16 19.55 12.73
CA VAL A 45 11.69 19.75 14.12
C VAL A 45 11.44 21.22 14.46
N HIS A 46 11.44 22.10 13.46
CA HIS A 46 11.26 23.55 13.61
C HIS A 46 12.32 24.25 14.50
N ASP A 47 13.53 23.69 14.63
CA ASP A 47 14.67 24.35 15.28
C ASP A 47 15.42 25.24 14.28
N HIS A 48 14.90 26.46 14.08
CA HIS A 48 15.47 27.40 13.11
C HIS A 48 16.87 27.91 13.53
N ALA A 49 17.18 27.92 14.83
CA ALA A 49 18.45 28.40 15.36
C ALA A 49 19.59 27.42 15.01
N GLU A 50 19.39 26.13 15.27
CA GLU A 50 20.35 25.09 14.89
C GLU A 50 20.48 24.99 13.37
N ALA A 51 19.37 25.05 12.63
CA ALA A 51 19.40 25.07 11.17
C ALA A 51 20.29 26.21 10.64
N ARG A 52 20.14 27.43 11.19
CA ARG A 52 20.96 28.59 10.82
C ARG A 52 22.43 28.41 11.18
N SER A 53 22.72 27.82 12.33
CA SER A 53 24.09 27.50 12.78
C SER A 53 24.77 26.54 11.80
N ALA A 54 24.14 25.41 11.52
CA ALA A 54 24.64 24.39 10.60
C ALA A 54 24.79 24.91 9.16
N ILE A 55 23.82 25.68 8.66
CA ILE A 55 23.91 26.31 7.33
C ILE A 55 25.11 27.26 7.22
N ARG A 56 25.35 28.11 8.23
CA ARG A 56 26.51 29.01 8.24
C ARG A 56 27.82 28.24 8.23
N GLN A 57 27.94 27.23 9.09
CA GLN A 57 29.12 26.36 9.12
C GLN A 57 29.37 25.70 7.76
N GLY A 58 28.33 25.15 7.14
CA GLY A 58 28.43 24.54 5.82
C GLY A 58 28.85 25.52 4.73
N HIS A 59 28.31 26.75 4.71
CA HIS A 59 28.68 27.77 3.72
C HIS A 59 30.12 28.26 3.90
N HIS A 60 30.65 28.29 5.12
CA HIS A 60 32.08 28.58 5.35
C HIS A 60 32.99 27.52 4.71
N LEU A 61 32.56 26.26 4.69
CA LEU A 61 33.31 25.15 4.09
C LEU A 61 33.12 25.08 2.56
N ALA A 62 31.90 25.26 2.08
CA ALA A 62 31.55 25.16 0.67
C ALA A 62 30.45 26.19 0.26
N PRO A 63 30.83 27.43 -0.09
CA PRO A 63 29.87 28.52 -0.38
C PRO A 63 28.93 28.27 -1.58
N GLN A 64 29.29 27.33 -2.45
CA GLN A 64 28.52 26.97 -3.65
C GLN A 64 27.76 25.65 -3.48
N HIS A 65 27.73 25.08 -2.27
CA HIS A 65 27.10 23.79 -2.04
C HIS A 65 25.58 23.85 -2.35
N PRO A 66 25.09 23.01 -3.26
CA PRO A 66 23.72 23.15 -3.75
C PRO A 66 22.67 22.92 -2.66
N ARG A 67 22.83 21.88 -1.84
CA ARG A 67 21.86 21.56 -0.78
C ARG A 67 21.80 22.67 0.28
N LEU A 68 22.92 23.32 0.60
CA LEU A 68 22.96 24.41 1.59
C LEU A 68 22.25 25.66 1.09
N ARG A 69 22.35 25.98 -0.21
CA ARG A 69 21.58 27.08 -0.82
C ARG A 69 20.08 26.82 -0.76
N GLU A 70 19.66 25.59 -1.04
CA GLU A 70 18.26 25.19 -0.94
C GLU A 70 17.74 25.31 0.51
N LEU A 71 18.51 24.82 1.48
CA LEU A 71 18.16 24.93 2.91
C LEU A 71 18.15 26.39 3.39
N SER A 72 19.06 27.22 2.89
CA SER A 72 19.07 28.67 3.15
C SER A 72 17.81 29.36 2.62
N ALA A 73 17.34 28.96 1.44
CA ALA A 73 16.09 29.47 0.87
C ALA A 73 14.87 29.01 1.68
N ARG A 74 14.81 27.75 2.12
CA ARG A 74 13.74 27.23 2.99
C ARG A 74 13.70 27.97 4.33
N LEU A 75 14.85 28.18 4.96
CA LEU A 75 14.95 28.95 6.21
C LEU A 75 14.52 30.40 6.01
N ALA A 76 14.97 31.04 4.92
CA ALA A 76 14.56 32.42 4.59
C ALA A 76 13.04 32.53 4.38
N MET A 77 12.39 31.56 3.72
CA MET A 77 10.93 31.50 3.62
C MET A 77 10.27 31.35 5.00
N ALA A 78 10.79 30.46 5.86
CA ALA A 78 10.27 30.23 7.20
C ALA A 78 10.41 31.46 8.12
N ASP A 79 11.49 32.23 7.95
CA ASP A 79 11.76 33.48 8.68
C ASP A 79 11.02 34.71 8.11
N GLY A 80 10.12 34.52 7.13
CA GLY A 80 9.35 35.62 6.54
C GLY A 80 10.14 36.50 5.57
N HIS A 81 11.23 35.98 4.99
CA HIS A 81 12.07 36.64 4.00
C HIS A 81 12.03 35.94 2.63
N PRO A 82 10.84 35.79 1.98
CA PRO A 82 10.71 35.02 0.74
C PRO A 82 11.47 35.65 -0.44
N GLU A 83 11.69 36.98 -0.44
CA GLU A 83 12.47 37.64 -1.49
C GLU A 83 13.95 37.26 -1.50
N LEU A 84 14.52 37.01 -0.31
CA LEU A 84 15.87 36.46 -0.19
C LEU A 84 15.91 35.04 -0.75
N ALA A 85 14.89 34.22 -0.45
CA ALA A 85 14.78 32.86 -0.98
C ALA A 85 14.70 32.85 -2.52
N VAL A 86 13.91 33.76 -3.13
CA VAL A 86 13.86 33.92 -4.60
C VAL A 86 15.24 34.20 -5.16
N ARG A 87 15.98 35.19 -4.60
CA ARG A 87 17.33 35.53 -5.07
C ARG A 87 18.32 34.36 -4.97
N LEU A 88 18.26 33.61 -3.86
CA LEU A 88 19.13 32.45 -3.64
C LEU A 88 18.88 31.32 -4.65
N LEU A 89 17.63 31.12 -5.05
CA LEU A 89 17.21 30.04 -5.95
C LEU A 89 17.34 30.40 -7.43
N ASP A 90 17.11 31.67 -7.79
CA ASP A 90 17.19 32.17 -9.17
C ASP A 90 18.64 32.23 -9.70
N ALA A 91 19.62 32.25 -8.79
CA ALA A 91 21.05 32.24 -9.13
C ALA A 91 21.56 30.91 -9.75
N ASP A 92 20.74 29.85 -9.79
CA ASP A 92 21.10 28.57 -10.40
C ASP A 92 20.65 28.54 -11.88
N PRO A 93 21.57 28.44 -12.86
CA PRO A 93 21.21 28.40 -14.28
C PRO A 93 20.52 27.10 -14.70
N LYS A 94 20.61 26.02 -13.91
CA LYS A 94 20.03 24.72 -14.25
C LYS A 94 19.34 24.09 -13.02
N PRO A 95 18.25 24.70 -12.53
CA PRO A 95 17.58 24.20 -11.34
C PRO A 95 16.91 22.86 -11.65
N ASN A 96 17.12 21.88 -10.76
CA ASN A 96 16.41 20.61 -10.77
C ASN A 96 14.91 20.82 -10.42
N ALA A 97 14.09 19.77 -10.53
CA ALA A 97 12.66 19.85 -10.27
C ALA A 97 12.34 20.39 -8.86
N LYS A 98 13.02 19.86 -7.83
CA LYS A 98 12.82 20.29 -6.43
C LYS A 98 13.05 21.80 -6.25
N ARG A 99 14.13 22.34 -6.82
CA ARG A 99 14.46 23.77 -6.75
C ARG A 99 13.50 24.64 -7.54
N ARG A 100 13.06 24.19 -8.73
CA ARG A 100 12.05 24.92 -9.51
C ARG A 100 10.74 25.05 -8.74
N LEU A 101 10.32 23.97 -8.08
CA LEU A 101 9.14 23.98 -7.22
C LEU A 101 9.32 24.94 -6.03
N LEU A 102 10.46 24.87 -5.35
CA LEU A 102 10.77 25.76 -4.22
C LEU A 102 10.84 27.23 -4.65
N LEU A 103 11.38 27.52 -5.83
CA LEU A 103 11.40 28.87 -6.40
C LEU A 103 9.99 29.39 -6.67
N ALA A 104 9.13 28.57 -7.26
CA ALA A 104 7.73 28.93 -7.50
C ALA A 104 7.00 29.21 -6.17
N LEU A 105 7.22 28.39 -5.13
CA LEU A 105 6.67 28.63 -3.79
C LEU A 105 7.19 29.93 -3.17
N ALA A 106 8.50 30.19 -3.26
CA ALA A 106 9.11 31.43 -2.77
C ALA A 106 8.55 32.66 -3.48
N GLN A 107 8.35 32.58 -4.81
CA GLN A 107 7.72 33.64 -5.59
C GLN A 107 6.27 33.88 -5.16
N CYS A 108 5.49 32.83 -4.91
CA CYS A 108 4.13 32.97 -4.38
C CYS A 108 4.11 33.69 -3.02
N GLN A 109 4.99 33.30 -2.08
CA GLN A 109 5.10 33.95 -0.77
C GLN A 109 5.60 35.39 -0.85
N ALA A 110 6.46 35.70 -1.81
CA ALA A 110 6.93 37.06 -2.09
C ALA A 110 5.89 37.94 -2.83
N GLY A 111 4.68 37.43 -3.11
CA GLY A 111 3.65 38.15 -3.86
C GLY A 111 3.87 38.16 -5.38
N ARG A 112 4.91 37.50 -5.90
CA ARG A 112 5.22 37.37 -7.34
C ARG A 112 4.44 36.23 -8.01
N ARG A 113 3.13 36.13 -7.72
CA ARG A 113 2.27 35.02 -8.15
C ARG A 113 2.23 34.83 -9.66
N LEU A 114 2.13 35.92 -10.42
CA LEU A 114 2.10 35.87 -11.89
C LEU A 114 3.37 35.26 -12.48
N GLN A 115 4.54 35.57 -11.90
CA GLN A 115 5.82 34.99 -12.34
C GLN A 115 5.87 33.48 -12.07
N ALA A 116 5.45 33.06 -10.87
CA ALA A 116 5.37 31.65 -10.50
C ALA A 116 4.44 30.88 -11.45
N GLU A 117 3.26 31.43 -11.73
CA GLU A 117 2.29 30.84 -12.64
C GLU A 117 2.86 30.67 -14.05
N LEU A 118 3.50 31.71 -14.62
CA LEU A 118 4.10 31.63 -15.95
C LEU A 118 5.18 30.54 -16.02
N GLN A 119 6.03 30.44 -15.00
CA GLN A 119 7.05 29.39 -14.90
C GLN A 119 6.41 28.00 -14.81
N LEU A 120 5.40 27.83 -13.96
CA LEU A 120 4.71 26.56 -13.77
C LEU A 120 3.91 26.15 -15.02
N ARG A 121 3.25 27.08 -15.72
CA ARG A 121 2.56 26.80 -16.99
C ARG A 121 3.54 26.33 -18.06
N LYS A 122 4.71 26.96 -18.16
CA LYS A 122 5.78 26.53 -19.06
C LYS A 122 6.26 25.13 -18.68
N TRP A 123 6.47 24.87 -17.40
CA TRP A 123 6.93 23.58 -16.91
C TRP A 123 5.88 22.47 -17.05
N ASN A 124 4.59 22.77 -16.88
CA ASN A 124 3.49 21.79 -17.03
C ASN A 124 3.39 21.20 -18.44
N ARG A 125 3.91 21.89 -19.47
CA ARG A 125 4.02 21.36 -20.83
C ARG A 125 5.08 20.26 -20.97
N ASP A 126 6.01 20.17 -20.02
CA ASP A 126 7.03 19.13 -19.95
C ASP A 126 6.44 17.85 -19.34
N PRO A 127 6.56 16.68 -20.00
CA PRO A 127 6.19 15.39 -19.42
C PRO A 127 6.86 15.11 -18.07
N GLN A 128 8.05 15.66 -17.82
CA GLN A 128 8.82 15.50 -16.59
C GLN A 128 8.40 16.46 -15.46
N CYS A 129 7.35 17.26 -15.66
CA CYS A 129 6.79 18.06 -14.57
C CYS A 129 6.29 17.13 -13.44
N PRO A 130 6.78 17.29 -12.20
CA PRO A 130 6.34 16.49 -11.06
C PRO A 130 4.91 16.85 -10.66
N SER A 131 4.22 15.95 -9.96
CA SER A 131 2.82 16.15 -9.58
C SER A 131 2.63 17.37 -8.69
N GLU A 132 3.59 17.66 -7.81
CA GLU A 132 3.57 18.82 -6.91
C GLU A 132 3.64 20.16 -7.67
N GLY A 133 4.36 20.21 -8.79
CA GLY A 133 4.40 21.38 -9.67
C GLY A 133 3.05 21.63 -10.33
N ARG A 134 2.38 20.56 -10.79
CA ARG A 134 1.02 20.64 -11.34
C ARG A 134 0.01 21.00 -10.26
N ALA A 135 0.15 20.46 -9.05
CA ALA A 135 -0.67 20.79 -7.90
C ALA A 135 -0.58 22.27 -7.52
N LEU A 136 0.63 22.83 -7.45
CA LEU A 136 0.81 24.26 -7.16
C LEU A 136 0.17 25.14 -8.25
N LEU A 137 0.30 24.77 -9.52
CA LEU A 137 -0.36 25.49 -10.61
C LEU A 137 -1.88 25.38 -10.52
N ALA A 138 -2.43 24.19 -10.24
CA ALA A 138 -3.86 23.99 -10.07
C ALA A 138 -4.40 24.82 -8.89
N TRP A 139 -3.64 24.97 -7.81
CA TRP A 139 -4.01 25.82 -6.69
C TRP A 139 -4.08 27.30 -7.09
N LEU A 140 -3.10 27.79 -7.87
CA LEU A 140 -3.12 29.16 -8.42
C LEU A 140 -4.32 29.41 -9.36
N GLU A 141 -4.79 28.39 -10.08
CA GLU A 141 -5.99 28.49 -10.92
C GLU A 141 -7.27 28.53 -10.07
N LEU A 142 -7.29 27.80 -8.94
CA LEU A 142 -8.41 27.82 -7.99
C LEU A 142 -8.53 29.16 -7.26
N GLU A 143 -7.41 29.80 -6.90
CA GLU A 143 -7.43 31.17 -6.35
C GLU A 143 -8.07 32.18 -7.32
N LYS A 144 -8.08 31.89 -8.62
CA LYS A 144 -8.74 32.69 -9.66
C LYS A 144 -10.16 32.21 -9.97
N GLU A 145 -10.72 31.35 -9.13
CA GLU A 145 -12.04 30.73 -9.30
C GLU A 145 -12.17 29.91 -10.60
N ASN A 146 -11.05 29.47 -11.18
CA ASN A 146 -11.03 28.70 -12.43
C ASN A 146 -10.81 27.21 -12.18
N ALA A 147 -11.80 26.57 -11.55
CA ALA A 147 -11.74 25.14 -11.24
C ALA A 147 -11.60 24.25 -12.49
N ALA A 148 -12.19 24.65 -13.62
CA ALA A 148 -12.04 23.95 -14.89
C ALA A 148 -10.57 23.97 -15.39
N ALA A 149 -9.85 25.08 -15.25
CA ALA A 149 -8.42 25.13 -15.56
C ALA A 149 -7.60 24.28 -14.58
N ALA A 150 -7.90 24.35 -13.28
CA ALA A 150 -7.24 23.54 -12.26
C ALA A 150 -7.35 22.02 -12.54
N ARG A 151 -8.56 21.53 -12.87
CA ARG A 151 -8.79 20.12 -13.25
C ARG A 151 -8.01 19.72 -14.50
N ARG A 152 -7.94 20.60 -15.52
CA ARG A 152 -7.15 20.35 -16.74
C ARG A 152 -5.65 20.23 -16.43
N VAL A 153 -5.13 21.04 -15.50
CA VAL A 153 -3.73 20.98 -15.06
C VAL A 153 -3.43 19.65 -14.35
N LEU A 154 -4.36 19.11 -13.57
CA LEU A 154 -4.16 17.85 -12.83
C LEU A 154 -4.41 16.58 -13.67
N THR A 155 -5.16 16.69 -14.76
CA THR A 155 -5.52 15.54 -15.62
C THR A 155 -4.32 14.66 -16.04
N PRO A 156 -3.14 15.21 -16.40
CA PRO A 156 -1.96 14.40 -16.70
C PRO A 156 -1.49 13.49 -15.55
N ASN A 157 -1.63 13.90 -14.28
CA ASN A 157 -1.24 13.08 -13.13
C ASN A 157 -2.11 11.82 -13.02
N LEU A 158 -3.39 11.91 -13.40
CA LEU A 158 -4.31 10.77 -13.36
C LEU A 158 -3.92 9.66 -14.36
N ARG A 159 -3.31 10.03 -15.50
CA ARG A 159 -2.93 9.09 -16.56
C ARG A 159 -1.73 8.20 -16.18
N HIS A 160 -0.82 8.72 -15.35
CA HIS A 160 0.42 8.04 -14.98
C HIS A 160 0.37 7.35 -13.61
N GLY A 161 -0.84 7.20 -13.06
CA GLY A 161 -1.06 6.75 -11.70
C GLY A 161 -1.32 7.95 -10.79
N PRO A 162 -2.56 8.11 -10.30
CA PRO A 162 -2.89 9.27 -9.47
C PRO A 162 -2.13 9.21 -8.14
N ASP A 163 -1.49 10.33 -7.79
CA ASP A 163 -0.87 10.55 -6.49
C ASP A 163 -1.86 11.14 -5.49
N ALA A 164 -1.55 11.00 -4.20
CA ALA A 164 -2.42 11.43 -3.11
C ALA A 164 -2.77 12.92 -3.19
N LEU A 165 -1.77 13.78 -3.45
CA LEU A 165 -1.95 15.23 -3.50
C LEU A 165 -2.92 15.62 -4.63
N THR A 166 -2.76 15.05 -5.81
CA THR A 166 -3.68 15.25 -6.93
C THR A 166 -5.12 14.86 -6.55
N CYS A 167 -5.31 13.69 -5.93
CA CYS A 167 -6.63 13.23 -5.51
C CYS A 167 -7.24 14.12 -4.42
N GLN A 168 -6.44 14.57 -3.45
CA GLN A 168 -6.89 15.49 -2.40
C GLN A 168 -7.37 16.81 -3.01
N MET A 169 -6.62 17.38 -3.96
CA MET A 169 -7.01 18.62 -4.63
C MET A 169 -8.31 18.47 -5.44
N LEU A 170 -8.47 17.36 -6.17
CA LEU A 170 -9.70 17.08 -6.91
C LEU A 170 -10.90 16.92 -5.97
N LEU A 171 -10.72 16.23 -4.84
CA LEU A 171 -11.76 16.12 -3.82
C LEU A 171 -12.16 17.50 -3.26
N MET A 172 -11.19 18.36 -2.96
CA MET A 172 -11.46 19.73 -2.49
C MET A 172 -12.27 20.54 -3.52
N MET A 173 -11.96 20.40 -4.81
CA MET A 173 -12.73 21.03 -5.89
C MET A 173 -14.15 20.47 -5.96
N ASP A 174 -14.32 19.14 -5.87
CA ASP A 174 -15.65 18.50 -5.89
C ASP A 174 -16.51 18.95 -4.70
N ILE A 175 -15.91 19.14 -3.53
CA ILE A 175 -16.59 19.68 -2.34
C ILE A 175 -17.02 21.13 -2.58
N ALA A 176 -16.10 21.98 -3.06
CA ALA A 176 -16.38 23.40 -3.30
C ALA A 176 -17.48 23.62 -4.35
N GLU A 177 -17.51 22.79 -5.40
CA GLU A 177 -18.54 22.81 -6.46
C GLU A 177 -19.83 22.08 -6.07
N GLN A 178 -19.93 21.57 -4.83
CA GLN A 178 -21.09 20.82 -4.33
C GLN A 178 -21.49 19.64 -5.23
N LEU A 179 -20.51 18.82 -5.62
CA LEU A 179 -20.70 17.64 -6.49
C LEU A 179 -20.71 16.34 -5.66
N PRO A 180 -21.78 16.00 -4.91
CA PRO A 180 -21.77 14.95 -3.90
C PRO A 180 -21.42 13.56 -4.45
N ARG A 181 -21.79 13.27 -5.70
CA ARG A 181 -21.44 12.00 -6.36
C ARG A 181 -19.94 11.89 -6.64
N ALA A 182 -19.32 12.97 -7.13
CA ALA A 182 -17.89 13.03 -7.39
C ALA A 182 -17.09 12.96 -6.08
N THR A 183 -17.50 13.75 -5.08
CA THR A 183 -16.94 13.73 -3.72
C THR A 183 -16.93 12.32 -3.14
N ARG A 184 -18.06 11.58 -3.18
CA ARG A 184 -18.11 10.20 -2.66
C ARG A 184 -17.16 9.25 -3.39
N LYS A 185 -17.08 9.34 -4.73
CA LYS A 185 -16.16 8.54 -5.52
C LYS A 185 -14.70 8.85 -5.19
N ALA A 186 -14.36 10.14 -5.05
CA ALA A 186 -13.01 10.59 -4.74
C ALA A 186 -12.60 10.19 -3.32
N VAL A 187 -13.50 10.28 -2.33
CA VAL A 187 -13.29 9.77 -0.96
C VAL A 187 -13.04 8.26 -0.99
N ALA A 188 -13.90 7.48 -1.66
CA ALA A 188 -13.72 6.04 -1.79
C ALA A 188 -12.37 5.69 -2.43
N TYR A 189 -12.02 6.36 -3.52
CA TYR A 189 -10.73 6.18 -4.16
C TYR A 189 -9.57 6.46 -3.22
N LEU A 190 -9.57 7.61 -2.52
CA LEU A 190 -8.51 7.98 -1.58
C LEU A 190 -8.40 6.99 -0.42
N SER A 191 -9.54 6.61 0.17
CA SER A 191 -9.61 5.62 1.25
C SER A 191 -9.02 4.28 0.81
N HIS A 192 -9.35 3.79 -0.39
CA HIS A 192 -8.83 2.49 -0.86
C HIS A 192 -7.36 2.57 -1.31
N ALA A 193 -7.02 3.51 -2.20
CA ALA A 193 -5.70 3.61 -2.80
C ALA A 193 -4.60 3.98 -1.78
N PHE A 194 -4.96 4.79 -0.78
CA PHE A 194 -4.00 5.31 0.21
C PHE A 194 -4.35 4.95 1.66
N CYS A 195 -5.11 3.86 1.89
CA CYS A 195 -5.43 3.35 3.24
C CYS A 195 -4.22 3.10 4.15
N HIS A 196 -3.02 2.97 3.59
CA HIS A 196 -1.80 2.74 4.35
C HIS A 196 -1.18 4.03 4.90
N ASP A 197 -1.62 5.21 4.44
CA ASP A 197 -1.12 6.51 4.88
C ASP A 197 -2.02 7.09 5.98
N PRO A 198 -1.55 7.19 7.24
CA PRO A 198 -2.32 7.72 8.35
C PRO A 198 -2.60 9.22 8.25
N HIS A 199 -1.87 9.97 7.43
CA HIS A 199 -2.16 11.39 7.19
C HIS A 199 -3.39 11.56 6.30
N ILE A 200 -3.53 10.73 5.26
CA ILE A 200 -4.69 10.78 4.36
C ILE A 200 -5.96 10.33 5.10
N ALA A 201 -5.88 9.30 5.94
CA ALA A 201 -6.99 8.87 6.77
C ALA A 201 -7.48 10.00 7.70
N ARG A 202 -6.57 10.59 8.50
CA ARG A 202 -6.90 11.72 9.39
C ARG A 202 -7.44 12.94 8.63
N TRP A 203 -6.90 13.20 7.45
CA TRP A 203 -7.37 14.29 6.59
C TRP A 203 -8.79 14.04 6.09
N LEU A 204 -9.12 12.81 5.64
CA LEU A 204 -10.49 12.45 5.26
C LEU A 204 -11.47 12.55 6.43
N ASP A 205 -11.07 12.10 7.62
CA ASP A 205 -11.89 12.20 8.85
C ASP A 205 -12.26 13.65 9.19
N SER A 206 -11.37 14.60 8.89
CA SER A 206 -11.57 16.03 9.19
C SER A 206 -12.73 16.68 8.43
N PHE A 207 -13.16 16.10 7.30
CA PHE A 207 -14.30 16.65 6.57
C PHE A 207 -15.65 16.27 7.17
N HIS A 208 -15.67 15.39 8.18
CA HIS A 208 -16.88 14.70 8.64
C HIS A 208 -17.69 14.05 7.50
N ILE A 209 -17.09 13.94 6.32
CA ILE A 209 -17.47 13.03 5.26
C ILE A 209 -16.87 11.69 5.70
N ALA A 210 -17.29 11.22 6.87
CA ALA A 210 -17.09 9.83 7.23
C ALA A 210 -18.07 9.09 6.33
N PRO A 211 -17.63 8.47 5.22
CA PRO A 211 -18.42 7.36 4.73
C PRO A 211 -18.62 6.45 5.94
N LYS A 212 -19.82 5.96 6.18
CA LYS A 212 -19.92 4.70 6.92
C LYS A 212 -19.09 3.72 6.09
N ILE A 213 -17.83 3.51 6.48
CA ILE A 213 -16.81 2.79 5.71
C ILE A 213 -17.30 1.38 5.37
N ASP A 214 -18.27 0.90 6.15
CA ASP A 214 -18.96 -0.37 6.03
C ASP A 214 -19.43 -0.68 4.59
N HIS A 215 -19.67 0.32 3.72
CA HIS A 215 -20.20 0.08 2.36
C HIS A 215 -19.65 0.96 1.23
N LEU A 216 -18.48 1.59 1.35
CA LEU A 216 -17.92 2.25 0.16
C LEU A 216 -17.50 1.21 -0.87
N GLU A 217 -18.28 1.11 -1.94
CA GLU A 217 -17.91 0.28 -3.07
C GLU A 217 -16.59 0.76 -3.66
N ALA A 218 -15.64 -0.16 -3.81
CA ALA A 218 -14.39 0.14 -4.48
C ALA A 218 -14.66 0.67 -5.90
N PRO A 219 -13.99 1.77 -6.32
CA PRO A 219 -14.16 2.31 -7.67
C PRO A 219 -13.89 1.25 -8.73
N LEU A 220 -14.71 1.24 -9.78
CA LEU A 220 -14.63 0.25 -10.86
C LEU A 220 -13.24 0.20 -11.50
N GLU A 221 -12.64 1.37 -11.69
CA GLU A 221 -11.34 1.55 -12.31
C GLU A 221 -10.23 0.91 -11.46
N LEU A 222 -10.37 0.95 -10.12
CA LEU A 222 -9.42 0.31 -9.21
C LEU A 222 -9.57 -1.21 -9.25
N ILE A 223 -10.82 -1.71 -9.34
CA ILE A 223 -11.11 -3.13 -9.49
C ILE A 223 -10.52 -3.65 -10.82
N GLU A 224 -10.71 -2.92 -11.92
CA GLU A 224 -10.21 -3.29 -13.26
C GLU A 224 -8.69 -3.33 -13.30
N ARG A 225 -8.04 -2.28 -12.77
CA ARG A 225 -6.58 -2.24 -12.70
C ARG A 225 -6.01 -3.37 -11.85
N LEU A 226 -6.63 -3.68 -10.70
CA LEU A 226 -6.19 -4.80 -9.87
C LEU A 226 -6.40 -6.14 -10.59
N ALA A 227 -7.54 -6.32 -11.25
CA ALA A 227 -7.85 -7.50 -12.05
C ALA A 227 -6.79 -7.73 -13.15
N GLU A 228 -6.41 -6.70 -13.90
CA GLU A 228 -5.35 -6.76 -14.91
C GLU A 228 -4.00 -7.15 -14.29
N GLN A 229 -3.62 -6.53 -13.17
CA GLN A 229 -2.36 -6.86 -12.48
C GLN A 229 -2.32 -8.30 -11.95
N LEU A 230 -3.45 -8.83 -11.47
CA LEU A 230 -3.56 -10.20 -10.99
C LEU A 230 -3.55 -11.21 -12.15
N LEU A 231 -4.10 -10.85 -13.31
CA LEU A 231 -3.98 -11.66 -14.53
C LEU A 231 -2.54 -11.77 -15.02
N GLU A 232 -1.79 -10.67 -14.99
CA GLU A 232 -0.37 -10.65 -15.35
C GLU A 232 0.50 -11.43 -14.34
N ARG A 233 0.08 -11.48 -13.07
CA ARG A 233 0.86 -12.09 -11.98
C ARG A 233 0.01 -12.96 -11.05
N PRO A 234 -0.50 -14.12 -11.51
CA PRO A 234 -1.41 -14.96 -10.71
C PRO A 234 -0.84 -15.45 -9.38
N HIS A 235 0.48 -15.63 -9.30
CA HIS A 235 1.17 -16.04 -8.07
C HIS A 235 1.02 -15.03 -6.92
N MET A 236 0.72 -13.75 -7.20
CA MET A 236 0.49 -12.74 -6.16
C MET A 236 -0.82 -12.98 -5.40
N ILE A 237 -1.80 -13.66 -6.01
CA ILE A 237 -3.12 -13.90 -5.40
C ILE A 237 -2.96 -14.55 -4.03
N ARG A 238 -2.23 -15.67 -3.93
CA ARG A 238 -2.01 -16.39 -2.66
C ARG A 238 -1.32 -15.51 -1.60
N SER A 239 -0.32 -14.73 -2.01
CA SER A 239 0.41 -13.83 -1.10
C SER A 239 -0.52 -12.74 -0.52
N LEU A 240 -1.44 -12.22 -1.33
CA LEU A 240 -2.43 -11.23 -0.90
C LEU A 240 -3.45 -11.84 0.06
N ILE A 241 -3.87 -13.10 -0.16
CA ILE A 241 -4.76 -13.81 0.77
C ILE A 241 -4.10 -13.99 2.14
N VAL A 242 -2.85 -14.47 2.17
CA VAL A 242 -2.09 -14.64 3.41
C VAL A 242 -1.95 -13.30 4.15
N ALA A 243 -1.69 -12.21 3.43
CA ALA A 243 -1.65 -10.88 4.04
C ALA A 243 -3.00 -10.49 4.69
N GLN A 244 -4.14 -10.83 4.06
CA GLN A 244 -5.47 -10.59 4.64
C GLN A 244 -5.80 -11.52 5.80
N GLN A 245 -5.26 -12.74 5.85
CA GLN A 245 -5.42 -13.63 7.01
C GLN A 245 -4.71 -13.09 8.26
N HIS A 246 -3.55 -12.45 8.11
CA HIS A 246 -2.80 -11.87 9.23
C HIS A 246 -3.31 -10.50 9.67
N ARG A 247 -3.72 -9.65 8.71
CA ARG A 247 -4.24 -8.30 9.01
C ARG A 247 -5.47 -8.02 8.15
N PRO A 248 -6.65 -8.52 8.55
CA PRO A 248 -7.88 -8.35 7.79
C PRO A 248 -8.22 -6.86 7.61
N SER A 249 -8.56 -6.49 6.37
CA SER A 249 -9.12 -5.19 6.05
C SER A 249 -10.32 -5.38 5.13
N LEU A 250 -11.53 -5.16 5.64
CA LEU A 250 -12.78 -5.42 4.90
C LEU A 250 -12.80 -4.74 3.53
N GLY A 251 -12.35 -3.49 3.42
CA GLY A 251 -12.27 -2.77 2.15
C GLY A 251 -11.25 -3.36 1.16
N ARG A 252 -10.13 -3.92 1.64
CA ARG A 252 -9.17 -4.63 0.77
C ARG A 252 -9.69 -6.01 0.35
N ILE A 253 -10.39 -6.69 1.26
CA ILE A 253 -11.03 -7.97 1.00
C ILE A 253 -12.11 -7.82 -0.08
N ASP A 254 -13.00 -6.83 0.02
CA ASP A 254 -14.03 -6.55 -1.01
C ASP A 254 -13.39 -6.23 -2.37
N LEU A 255 -12.39 -5.33 -2.38
CA LEU A 255 -11.65 -5.00 -3.60
C LEU A 255 -11.03 -6.25 -4.26
N LEU A 256 -10.37 -7.12 -3.48
CA LEU A 256 -9.78 -8.37 -3.97
C LEU A 256 -10.85 -9.33 -4.48
N ARG A 257 -11.97 -9.49 -3.77
CA ARG A 257 -13.09 -10.34 -4.20
C ARG A 257 -13.63 -9.88 -5.55
N ARG A 258 -13.95 -8.59 -5.68
CA ARG A 258 -14.48 -7.99 -6.92
C ARG A 258 -13.50 -8.15 -8.09
N ALA A 259 -12.20 -7.96 -7.85
CA ALA A 259 -11.17 -8.14 -8.88
C ALA A 259 -11.06 -9.62 -9.30
N LEU A 260 -11.04 -10.56 -8.36
CA LEU A 260 -10.94 -11.99 -8.62
C LEU A 260 -12.15 -12.54 -9.39
N VAL A 261 -13.37 -12.13 -9.03
CA VAL A 261 -14.60 -12.54 -9.75
C VAL A 261 -14.52 -12.18 -11.24
N ARG A 262 -13.89 -11.05 -11.59
CA ARG A 262 -13.76 -10.61 -12.99
C ARG A 262 -12.73 -11.39 -13.81
N ILE A 263 -11.80 -12.08 -13.15
CA ILE A 263 -10.68 -12.75 -13.83
C ILE A 263 -10.68 -14.26 -13.66
N VAL A 264 -11.56 -14.82 -12.81
CA VAL A 264 -11.59 -16.25 -12.48
C VAL A 264 -11.60 -17.13 -13.72
N ASP A 265 -12.46 -16.82 -14.70
CA ASP A 265 -12.60 -17.60 -15.95
C ASP A 265 -11.48 -17.32 -16.98
N ARG A 266 -10.66 -16.30 -16.74
CA ARG A 266 -9.55 -15.88 -17.61
C ARG A 266 -8.19 -16.39 -17.15
N LEU A 267 -8.11 -16.94 -15.94
CA LEU A 267 -6.88 -17.51 -15.40
C LEU A 267 -6.63 -18.90 -15.98
N ALA A 268 -5.36 -19.23 -16.22
CA ALA A 268 -4.95 -20.57 -16.64
C ALA A 268 -5.33 -21.65 -15.59
N GLU A 269 -5.28 -21.28 -14.32
CA GLU A 269 -5.67 -22.13 -13.17
C GLU A 269 -6.80 -21.45 -12.38
N PRO A 270 -8.07 -21.60 -12.81
CA PRO A 270 -9.21 -20.92 -12.18
C PRO A 270 -9.41 -21.33 -10.72
N VAL A 271 -8.99 -22.54 -10.35
CA VAL A 271 -9.06 -23.06 -8.97
C VAL A 271 -8.36 -22.14 -7.96
N ILE A 272 -7.26 -21.47 -8.34
CA ILE A 272 -6.54 -20.55 -7.46
C ILE A 272 -7.42 -19.36 -7.07
N ALA A 273 -8.11 -18.75 -8.04
CA ALA A 273 -9.01 -17.63 -7.77
C ALA A 273 -10.25 -18.08 -7.00
N VAL A 274 -10.82 -19.24 -7.32
CA VAL A 274 -11.98 -19.78 -6.62
C VAL A 274 -11.67 -20.09 -5.15
N GLU A 275 -10.54 -20.72 -4.87
CA GLU A 275 -10.07 -20.96 -3.51
C GLU A 275 -9.85 -19.64 -2.76
N SER A 276 -9.22 -18.67 -3.42
CA SER A 276 -8.98 -17.35 -2.85
C SER A 276 -10.27 -16.60 -2.54
N LEU A 277 -11.28 -16.68 -3.41
CA LEU A 277 -12.61 -16.11 -3.20
C LEU A 277 -13.30 -16.74 -1.98
N ALA A 278 -13.19 -18.05 -1.83
CA ALA A 278 -13.75 -18.76 -0.67
C ALA A 278 -13.09 -18.30 0.65
N HIS A 279 -11.76 -18.20 0.68
CA HIS A 279 -11.03 -17.71 1.86
C HIS A 279 -11.35 -16.26 2.18
N LEU A 280 -11.39 -15.37 1.18
CA LEU A 280 -11.74 -13.97 1.38
C LEU A 280 -13.17 -13.78 1.91
N ALA A 281 -14.12 -14.55 1.38
CA ALA A 281 -15.50 -14.53 1.89
C ALA A 281 -15.56 -15.02 3.34
N HIS A 282 -14.81 -16.07 3.70
CA HIS A 282 -14.74 -16.56 5.08
C HIS A 282 -14.14 -15.51 6.03
N ILE A 283 -13.03 -14.85 5.64
CA ILE A 283 -12.40 -13.78 6.44
C ILE A 283 -13.36 -12.59 6.61
N ALA A 284 -14.19 -12.30 5.61
CA ALA A 284 -15.21 -11.24 5.68
C ALA A 284 -16.43 -11.63 6.54
N GLY A 285 -16.54 -12.87 7.02
CA GLY A 285 -17.72 -13.37 7.73
C GLY A 285 -18.91 -13.73 6.83
N ASP A 286 -18.71 -13.74 5.51
CA ASP A 286 -19.73 -14.09 4.51
C ASP A 286 -19.75 -15.61 4.28
N ILE A 287 -20.36 -16.33 5.23
CA ILE A 287 -20.35 -17.80 5.30
C ILE A 287 -21.03 -18.44 4.09
N ASP A 288 -22.12 -17.85 3.59
CA ASP A 288 -22.85 -18.35 2.44
C ASP A 288 -22.03 -18.25 1.17
N GLU A 289 -21.39 -17.10 0.93
CA GLU A 289 -20.54 -16.96 -0.24
C GLU A 289 -19.27 -17.83 -0.16
N ALA A 290 -18.66 -17.92 1.02
CA ALA A 290 -17.54 -18.83 1.24
C ALA A 290 -17.92 -20.27 0.89
N ARG A 291 -19.13 -20.71 1.29
CA ARG A 291 -19.68 -22.03 0.97
C ARG A 291 -19.94 -22.21 -0.53
N ARG A 292 -20.50 -21.20 -1.21
CA ARG A 292 -20.71 -21.23 -2.67
C ARG A 292 -19.40 -21.42 -3.42
N TRP A 293 -18.39 -20.59 -3.15
CA TRP A 293 -17.08 -20.68 -3.81
C TRP A 293 -16.33 -21.95 -3.44
N THR A 294 -16.39 -22.40 -2.18
CA THR A 294 -15.79 -23.68 -1.76
C THR A 294 -16.37 -24.86 -2.55
N ARG A 295 -17.70 -24.92 -2.67
CA ARG A 295 -18.38 -25.97 -3.47
C ARG A 295 -18.03 -25.88 -4.95
N HIS A 296 -17.92 -24.66 -5.50
CA HIS A 296 -17.51 -24.48 -6.88
C HIS A 296 -16.06 -24.97 -7.10
N GLY A 297 -15.15 -24.62 -6.20
CA GLY A 297 -13.75 -25.06 -6.27
C GLY A 297 -13.60 -26.57 -6.13
N LEU A 298 -14.38 -27.21 -5.27
CA LEU A 298 -14.41 -28.68 -5.14
C LEU A 298 -15.01 -29.39 -6.37
N LYS A 299 -15.76 -28.70 -7.24
CA LYS A 299 -16.14 -29.26 -8.55
C LYS A 299 -14.97 -29.23 -9.53
N LEU A 300 -14.13 -28.19 -9.46
CA LEU A 300 -12.93 -28.05 -10.31
C LEU A 300 -11.80 -28.97 -9.84
N GLU A 301 -11.53 -29.00 -8.53
CA GLU A 301 -10.53 -29.87 -7.91
C GLU A 301 -11.14 -30.63 -6.72
N PRO A 302 -11.72 -31.84 -6.95
CA PRO A 302 -12.41 -32.63 -5.92
C PRO A 302 -11.57 -33.05 -4.72
N TYR A 303 -10.24 -32.98 -4.85
CA TYR A 303 -9.27 -33.40 -3.83
C TYR A 303 -8.44 -32.22 -3.30
N SER A 304 -8.88 -30.98 -3.48
CA SER A 304 -8.20 -29.82 -2.89
C SER A 304 -8.26 -29.89 -1.36
N ALA A 305 -7.08 -29.95 -0.74
CA ALA A 305 -6.95 -30.05 0.71
C ALA A 305 -7.45 -28.78 1.41
N SER A 306 -7.06 -27.62 0.87
CA SER A 306 -7.45 -26.30 1.38
C SER A 306 -8.97 -26.11 1.38
N LEU A 307 -9.62 -26.43 0.26
CA LEU A 307 -11.08 -26.31 0.14
C LEU A 307 -11.83 -27.32 1.01
N ALA A 308 -11.31 -28.55 1.16
CA ALA A 308 -11.91 -29.53 2.04
C ALA A 308 -11.86 -29.11 3.52
N LEU A 309 -10.73 -28.53 3.96
CA LEU A 309 -10.57 -27.95 5.29
C LEU A 309 -11.47 -26.73 5.51
N LEU A 310 -11.55 -25.84 4.51
CA LEU A 310 -12.43 -24.68 4.60
C LEU A 310 -13.91 -25.09 4.67
N LEU A 311 -14.33 -26.09 3.89
CA LEU A 311 -15.70 -26.63 3.97
C LEU A 311 -16.02 -27.19 5.36
N ASP A 312 -15.04 -27.85 5.99
CA ASP A 312 -15.15 -28.35 7.34
C ASP A 312 -15.36 -27.20 8.34
N GLN A 313 -14.53 -26.15 8.27
CA GLN A 313 -14.67 -24.96 9.12
C GLN A 313 -16.03 -24.26 8.95
N LEU A 314 -16.49 -24.12 7.70
CA LEU A 314 -17.77 -23.47 7.39
C LEU A 314 -18.99 -24.29 7.88
N ALA A 315 -18.85 -25.61 8.00
CA ALA A 315 -19.92 -26.47 8.53
C ALA A 315 -20.12 -26.31 10.04
N ASP A 316 -19.12 -25.79 10.76
CA ASP A 316 -19.23 -25.53 12.20
C ASP A 316 -19.80 -24.15 12.54
N ALA A 317 -19.61 -23.18 11.64
CA ALA A 317 -20.09 -21.81 11.81
C ALA A 317 -21.62 -21.70 11.67
N ASP A 318 -22.24 -22.64 10.97
CA ASP A 318 -23.66 -22.67 10.65
C ASP A 318 -24.38 -23.59 11.64
N GLN A 319 -24.80 -23.03 12.78
CA GLN A 319 -25.54 -23.78 13.82
C GLN A 319 -26.95 -24.20 13.36
N ALA A 320 -27.37 -23.77 12.17
CA ALA A 320 -28.69 -24.08 11.61
C ALA A 320 -28.65 -25.42 10.86
N ASP A 321 -28.93 -26.51 11.59
CA ASP A 321 -29.51 -27.79 11.14
C ASP A 321 -28.86 -28.58 9.98
N ASP A 322 -27.80 -28.11 9.33
CA ASP A 322 -27.15 -28.86 8.24
C ASP A 322 -26.14 -29.86 8.83
N VAL A 323 -26.65 -30.92 9.48
CA VAL A 323 -25.91 -32.21 9.67
C VAL A 323 -25.76 -32.89 8.30
N SER A 324 -25.25 -32.14 7.32
CA SER A 324 -25.00 -32.64 5.99
C SER A 324 -23.92 -33.72 6.07
N PRO A 325 -24.12 -34.93 5.53
CA PRO A 325 -23.05 -35.92 5.40
C PRO A 325 -21.93 -35.48 4.43
N ARG A 326 -22.07 -34.30 3.82
CA ARG A 326 -21.22 -33.79 2.74
C ARG A 326 -19.78 -33.46 3.17
N PRO A 327 -19.50 -32.71 4.27
CA PRO A 327 -18.12 -32.41 4.67
C PRO A 327 -17.32 -33.68 4.99
N LEU A 328 -17.95 -34.64 5.68
CA LEU A 328 -17.33 -35.92 6.01
C LEU A 328 -16.95 -36.71 4.75
N GLN A 329 -17.83 -36.77 3.75
CA GLN A 329 -17.54 -37.44 2.48
C GLN A 329 -16.40 -36.76 1.70
N VAL A 330 -16.39 -35.43 1.66
CA VAL A 330 -15.33 -34.64 1.00
C VAL A 330 -13.98 -34.88 1.68
N LEU A 331 -13.92 -34.79 3.02
CA LEU A 331 -12.71 -35.06 3.78
C LEU A 331 -12.19 -36.48 3.59
N ARG A 332 -13.06 -37.50 3.58
CA ARG A 332 -12.65 -38.89 3.31
C ARG A 332 -11.98 -39.02 1.94
N ARG A 333 -12.55 -38.42 0.90
CA ARG A 333 -11.97 -38.44 -0.45
C ARG A 333 -10.64 -37.68 -0.50
N ALA A 334 -10.56 -36.51 0.11
CA ALA A 334 -9.33 -35.71 0.16
C ALA A 334 -8.21 -36.42 0.93
N VAL A 335 -8.49 -37.04 2.09
CA VAL A 335 -7.53 -37.82 2.88
C VAL A 335 -7.04 -39.05 2.10
N ALA A 336 -7.94 -39.75 1.41
CA ALA A 336 -7.57 -40.91 0.60
C ALA A 336 -6.64 -40.51 -0.57
N ALA A 337 -6.89 -39.37 -1.22
CA ALA A 337 -6.07 -38.86 -2.31
C ALA A 337 -4.74 -38.25 -1.85
N LYS A 338 -4.72 -37.60 -0.68
CA LYS A 338 -3.56 -36.86 -0.14
C LYS A 338 -3.22 -37.30 1.29
N PRO A 339 -2.82 -38.57 1.51
CA PRO A 339 -2.63 -39.15 2.84
C PRO A 339 -1.51 -38.50 3.64
N GLN A 340 -0.58 -37.77 3.02
CA GLN A 340 0.52 -37.09 3.69
C GLN A 340 0.11 -35.80 4.43
N TYR A 341 -1.08 -35.26 4.17
CA TYR A 341 -1.56 -34.03 4.81
C TYR A 341 -2.16 -34.34 6.18
N SER A 342 -1.40 -34.04 7.24
CA SER A 342 -1.79 -34.24 8.63
C SER A 342 -3.06 -33.47 9.01
N ASP A 343 -3.23 -32.25 8.50
CA ASP A 343 -4.38 -31.40 8.82
C ASP A 343 -5.69 -32.01 8.31
N LEU A 344 -5.69 -32.61 7.11
CA LEU A 344 -6.86 -33.30 6.57
C LEU A 344 -7.23 -34.52 7.42
N ARG A 345 -6.24 -35.30 7.87
CA ARG A 345 -6.49 -36.47 8.75
C ARG A 345 -7.09 -36.03 10.07
N ARG A 346 -6.52 -34.98 10.69
CA ARG A 346 -7.05 -34.38 11.91
C ARG A 346 -8.48 -33.91 11.73
N ALA A 347 -8.77 -33.12 10.69
CA ALA A 347 -10.11 -32.63 10.41
C ALA A 347 -11.12 -33.78 10.23
N LEU A 348 -10.74 -34.83 9.50
CA LEU A 348 -11.58 -36.02 9.33
C LEU A 348 -11.90 -36.72 10.67
N ILE A 349 -10.90 -36.90 11.53
CA ILE A 349 -11.07 -37.53 12.85
C ILE A 349 -11.99 -36.69 13.74
N LEU A 350 -11.77 -35.38 13.80
CA LEU A 350 -12.60 -34.46 14.59
C LEU A 350 -14.04 -34.43 14.05
N ARG A 351 -14.23 -34.45 12.72
CA ARG A 351 -15.58 -34.51 12.12
C ARG A 351 -16.30 -35.82 12.44
N TYR A 352 -15.59 -36.96 12.50
CA TYR A 352 -16.18 -38.21 13.00
C TYR A 352 -16.71 -38.06 14.43
N GLN A 353 -15.93 -37.44 15.32
CA GLN A 353 -16.35 -37.22 16.70
C GLN A 353 -17.59 -36.31 16.77
N LYS A 354 -17.57 -35.18 16.05
CA LYS A 354 -18.71 -34.25 15.98
C LYS A 354 -19.98 -34.88 15.42
N ALA A 355 -19.84 -35.85 14.53
CA ALA A 355 -20.96 -36.62 13.98
C ALA A 355 -21.46 -37.76 14.90
N GLY A 356 -20.96 -37.86 16.14
CA GLY A 356 -21.31 -38.93 17.08
C GLY A 356 -20.66 -40.28 16.77
N LEU A 357 -19.72 -40.34 15.82
CA LEU A 357 -19.03 -41.56 15.40
C LEU A 357 -17.74 -41.76 16.21
N SER A 358 -17.82 -41.65 17.54
CA SER A 358 -16.67 -41.67 18.46
C SER A 358 -15.78 -42.90 18.29
N ALA A 359 -16.36 -44.09 18.12
CA ALA A 359 -15.61 -45.31 17.89
C ALA A 359 -14.80 -45.31 16.57
N GLN A 360 -15.26 -44.60 15.52
CA GLN A 360 -14.47 -44.40 14.31
C GLN A 360 -13.39 -43.34 14.52
N ALA A 361 -13.70 -42.24 15.21
CA ALA A 361 -12.71 -41.20 15.55
C ALA A 361 -11.53 -41.80 16.34
N SER A 362 -11.80 -42.54 17.42
CA SER A 362 -10.77 -43.16 18.26
C SER A 362 -9.92 -44.18 17.49
N ARG A 363 -10.55 -45.06 16.68
CA ARG A 363 -9.81 -46.03 15.86
C ARG A 363 -8.89 -45.35 14.84
N ASN A 364 -9.36 -44.29 14.18
CA ASN A 364 -8.54 -43.55 13.21
C ASN A 364 -7.38 -42.81 13.90
N ALA A 365 -7.62 -42.20 15.07
CA ALA A 365 -6.56 -41.57 15.86
C ALA A 365 -5.49 -42.59 16.33
N GLN A 366 -5.93 -43.74 16.85
CA GLN A 366 -5.04 -44.85 17.23
C GLN A 366 -4.24 -45.42 16.05
N ARG A 367 -4.85 -45.50 14.87
CA ARG A 367 -4.13 -45.95 13.68
C ARG A 367 -3.08 -44.91 13.25
N TRP A 368 -3.43 -43.63 13.30
CA TRP A 368 -2.52 -42.56 12.87
C TRP A 368 -1.29 -42.46 13.77
N ILE A 369 -1.46 -42.46 15.09
CA ILE A 369 -0.35 -42.42 16.05
C ILE A 369 0.57 -43.65 15.94
N LYS A 370 0.01 -44.84 15.67
CA LYS A 370 0.81 -46.06 15.40
C LYS A 370 1.63 -45.95 14.12
N GLN A 371 1.12 -45.27 13.10
CA GLN A 371 1.80 -45.08 11.83
C GLN A 371 2.84 -43.96 11.87
N GLN A 372 2.61 -42.93 12.69
CA GLN A 372 3.45 -41.73 12.78
C GLN A 372 3.58 -41.30 14.25
N PRO A 373 4.34 -42.05 15.06
CA PRO A 373 4.46 -41.78 16.50
C PRO A 373 5.09 -40.41 16.79
N ASP A 374 6.00 -39.95 15.92
CA ASP A 374 6.69 -38.66 16.09
C ASP A 374 5.89 -37.45 15.61
N ASN A 375 4.68 -37.67 15.06
CA ASN A 375 3.85 -36.56 14.58
C ASN A 375 3.09 -35.90 15.74
N ALA A 376 3.56 -34.71 16.14
CA ALA A 376 2.96 -33.92 17.22
C ALA A 376 1.46 -33.66 17.04
N LEU A 377 0.99 -33.48 15.80
CA LEU A 377 -0.44 -33.26 15.53
C LEU A 377 -1.25 -34.54 15.75
N ALA A 378 -0.70 -35.71 15.40
CA ALA A 378 -1.33 -37.01 15.63
C ALA A 378 -1.46 -37.30 17.13
N MET A 379 -0.39 -37.07 17.90
CA MET A 379 -0.39 -37.19 19.37
C MET A 379 -1.47 -36.28 19.99
N ARG A 380 -1.48 -35.00 19.61
CA ARG A 380 -2.46 -34.02 20.12
C ARG A 380 -3.90 -34.45 19.81
N THR A 381 -4.18 -34.84 18.57
CA THR A 381 -5.52 -35.31 18.18
C THR A 381 -5.90 -36.59 18.92
N TYR A 382 -4.98 -37.53 19.13
CA TYR A 382 -5.27 -38.73 19.93
C TYR A 382 -5.69 -38.39 21.36
N THR A 383 -4.95 -37.52 22.04
CA THR A 383 -5.28 -37.07 23.39
C THR A 383 -6.64 -36.38 23.44
N GLU A 384 -6.93 -35.48 22.48
CA GLU A 384 -8.23 -34.78 22.36
C GLU A 384 -9.41 -35.76 22.18
N ILE A 385 -9.22 -36.86 21.44
CA ILE A 385 -10.28 -37.85 21.17
C ILE A 385 -10.46 -38.87 22.30
N VAL A 386 -9.37 -39.30 22.95
CA VAL A 386 -9.39 -40.45 23.89
C VAL A 386 -9.55 -40.03 25.34
N ALA A 387 -8.97 -38.90 25.77
CA ALA A 387 -9.05 -38.46 27.16
C ALA A 387 -10.51 -38.30 27.68
N PRO A 388 -11.45 -37.70 26.92
CA PRO A 388 -12.83 -37.55 27.38
C PRO A 388 -13.56 -38.89 27.60
N ASN A 389 -13.17 -39.94 26.86
CA ASN A 389 -13.81 -41.25 26.99
C ASN A 389 -13.32 -42.01 28.22
N LEU A 390 -12.15 -41.68 28.76
CA LEU A 390 -11.63 -42.28 29.99
C LEU A 390 -12.33 -41.69 31.21
N GLU A 391 -12.65 -40.40 31.19
CA GLU A 391 -13.41 -39.74 32.27
C GLU A 391 -14.87 -40.19 32.35
N GLN A 392 -15.47 -40.61 31.23
CA GLN A 392 -16.84 -41.16 31.23
C GLN A 392 -16.91 -42.64 31.62
N ALA A 393 -15.77 -43.35 31.58
CA ALA A 393 -15.69 -44.78 31.89
C ALA A 393 -15.20 -45.07 33.31
N ALA A 394 -14.61 -44.07 33.99
CA ALA A 394 -14.25 -44.10 35.40
C ALA A 394 -15.42 -43.57 36.25
#